data_AF-A0A8J2NKZ3-F1
#
_entry.id   AF-A0A8J2NKZ3-F1
#
_cell.length_a   1.000
_cell.length_b   1.000
_cell.length_c   1.000
_cell.angle_alpha   90.00
_cell.angle_beta   90.00
_cell.angle_gamma   90.00
#
_symmetry.space_group_name_H-M   'P 1'
#
loop_
_entity.id
_entity.type
_entity.pdbx_description
1 polymer ?
#
loop_
_entity_poly.entity_id
_entity_poly.type
_entity_poly.pdbx_seq_one_letter_code
_entity_poly.pdbx_strand_id
1 'polypeptide(L)'
;MSDLYEVLLGPSFKGISSETLNEDMSRDEEDVRQCVARGEIEELRGAALYNRAWNVSNRYCNIGDGIDSLEGHIHSIWHSYYQLARHTSHESANHDRLVLDILRIRGLGPLTRPVSGCYGLDVARTVEGMVWTDLPFLATDMIKFWIDNCAPLSSAHRLNFASFLAKLAWTRVCNDRICQIALILFRQKLEVG
;
A
#
# COMPACT_ATOMS: atom_id res chain seq x y z
N MET A 1 -26.15 -10.63 37.83
CA MET A 1 -25.21 -11.13 36.81
C MET A 1 -25.78 -10.81 35.43
N SER A 2 -26.16 -9.54 35.23
CA SER A 2 -26.96 -9.08 34.08
C SER A 2 -26.39 -7.81 33.44
N ASP A 3 -25.49 -7.10 34.14
CA ASP A 3 -24.93 -5.83 33.67
C ASP A 3 -23.74 -5.97 32.72
N LEU A 4 -23.15 -7.17 32.60
CA LEU A 4 -21.98 -7.39 31.74
C LEU A 4 -22.37 -7.64 30.26
N TYR A 5 -23.58 -8.14 30.02
CA TYR A 5 -24.09 -8.41 28.67
C TYR A 5 -24.62 -7.15 27.98
N GLU A 6 -25.12 -6.17 28.73
CA GLU A 6 -25.58 -4.88 28.18
C GLU A 6 -24.43 -3.97 27.75
N VAL A 7 -23.28 -4.02 28.44
CA VAL A 7 -22.09 -3.22 28.06
C VAL A 7 -21.49 -3.68 26.73
N LEU A 8 -21.65 -4.96 26.37
CA LEU A 8 -21.20 -5.52 25.09
C LEU A 8 -22.14 -5.20 23.91
N LEU A 9 -23.35 -4.70 24.19
CA LEU A 9 -24.35 -4.28 23.19
C LEU A 9 -24.46 -2.75 23.06
N GLY A 10 -23.45 -2.01 23.52
CA GLY A 10 -23.31 -0.59 23.21
C GLY A 10 -23.52 -0.36 21.70
N PRO A 11 -24.13 0.78 21.31
CA PRO A 11 -24.61 0.99 19.95
C PRO A 11 -23.49 0.67 18.98
N SER A 12 -23.72 -0.33 18.13
CA SER A 12 -22.86 -0.68 17.01
C SER A 12 -22.36 0.62 16.41
N PHE A 13 -21.08 0.92 16.63
CA PHE A 13 -20.43 2.06 16.01
C PHE A 13 -20.75 1.88 14.54
N LYS A 14 -21.42 2.85 13.92
CA LYS A 14 -21.65 2.87 12.48
C LYS A 14 -20.28 2.95 11.81
N GLY A 15 -19.59 1.81 11.74
CA GLY A 15 -18.48 1.60 10.84
C GLY A 15 -19.01 1.90 9.46
N ILE A 16 -18.22 2.63 8.69
CA ILE A 16 -18.47 2.87 7.28
C ILE A 16 -18.80 1.52 6.64
N SER A 17 -19.94 1.43 5.94
CA SER A 17 -20.35 0.15 5.35
C SER A 17 -19.27 -0.31 4.37
N SER A 18 -19.09 -1.63 4.26
CA SER A 18 -18.16 -2.24 3.31
C SER A 18 -18.41 -1.78 1.87
N GLU A 19 -19.67 -1.53 1.52
CA GLU A 19 -20.08 -0.98 0.22
C GLU A 19 -19.52 0.44 0.00
N THR A 20 -19.63 1.34 0.98
CA THR A 20 -19.07 2.70 0.87
C THR A 20 -17.54 2.69 0.81
N LEU A 21 -16.87 1.80 1.54
CA LEU A 21 -15.41 1.64 1.46
C LEU A 21 -14.97 1.18 0.06
N ASN A 22 -15.69 0.22 -0.54
CA ASN A 22 -15.40 -0.28 -1.88
C ASN A 22 -15.64 0.78 -2.97
N GLU A 23 -16.69 1.57 -2.86
CA GLU A 23 -16.97 2.68 -3.77
C GLU A 23 -15.89 3.76 -3.70
N ASP A 24 -15.47 4.14 -2.48
CA ASP A 24 -14.41 5.12 -2.27
C ASP A 24 -13.06 4.61 -2.81
N MET A 25 -12.74 3.33 -2.64
CA MET A 25 -11.54 2.70 -3.19
C MET A 25 -11.57 2.70 -4.73
N SER A 26 -12.70 2.34 -5.34
CA SER A 26 -12.87 2.34 -6.79
C SER A 26 -12.70 3.75 -7.38
N ARG A 27 -13.23 4.77 -6.69
CA ARG A 27 -13.05 6.18 -7.07
C ARG A 27 -11.59 6.61 -6.98
N ASP A 28 -10.89 6.29 -5.87
CA ASP A 28 -9.47 6.63 -5.72
C ASP A 28 -8.60 5.95 -6.80
N GLU A 29 -8.88 4.69 -7.14
CA GLU A 29 -8.14 4.03 -8.22
C GLU A 29 -8.31 4.74 -9.57
N GLU A 30 -9.53 5.17 -9.90
CA GLU A 30 -9.79 5.91 -11.14
C GLU A 30 -9.14 7.29 -11.10
N ASP A 31 -9.20 8.01 -9.98
CA ASP A 31 -8.55 9.31 -9.81
C ASP A 31 -7.03 9.19 -10.02
N VAL A 32 -6.39 8.14 -9.49
CA VAL A 32 -4.97 7.85 -9.73
C VAL A 32 -4.70 7.63 -11.22
N ARG A 33 -5.53 6.86 -11.93
CA ARG A 33 -5.38 6.62 -13.37
C ARG A 33 -5.52 7.91 -14.18
N GLN A 34 -6.47 8.78 -13.80
CA GLN A 34 -6.70 10.07 -14.44
C GLN A 34 -5.53 11.04 -14.25
N CYS A 35 -4.97 11.15 -13.03
CA CYS A 35 -3.77 11.95 -12.78
C CYS A 35 -2.60 11.52 -13.68
N VAL A 36 -2.39 10.20 -13.82
CA VAL A 36 -1.36 9.68 -14.71
C VAL A 36 -1.65 9.99 -16.19
N ALA A 37 -2.90 9.84 -16.63
CA ALA A 37 -3.31 10.16 -18.00
C ALA A 37 -3.08 11.64 -18.34
N ARG A 38 -3.16 12.53 -17.35
CA ARG A 38 -2.84 13.96 -17.45
C ARG A 38 -1.35 14.29 -17.37
N GLY A 39 -0.51 13.31 -17.00
CA GLY A 39 0.93 13.50 -16.83
C GLY A 39 1.34 14.09 -15.48
N GLU A 40 0.45 14.11 -14.49
CA GLU A 40 0.64 14.69 -13.15
C GLU A 40 1.44 13.75 -12.21
N ILE A 41 2.53 13.18 -12.73
CA ILE A 41 3.29 12.08 -12.07
C ILE A 41 3.93 12.54 -10.75
N GLU A 42 4.54 13.74 -10.72
CA GLU A 42 5.19 14.25 -9.50
C GLU A 42 4.18 14.63 -8.41
N GLU A 43 3.02 15.16 -8.80
CA GLU A 43 1.93 15.48 -7.86
C GLU A 43 1.35 14.20 -7.25
N LEU A 44 1.09 13.18 -8.08
CA LEU A 44 0.65 11.88 -7.62
C LEU A 44 1.68 11.22 -6.68
N ARG A 45 2.98 11.34 -6.99
CA ARG A 45 4.06 10.86 -6.13
C ARG A 45 4.06 11.56 -4.78
N GLY A 46 3.92 12.89 -4.77
CA GLY A 46 3.78 13.68 -3.55
C GLY A 46 2.56 13.26 -2.72
N ALA A 47 1.42 13.05 -3.38
CA ALA A 47 0.19 12.60 -2.73
C ALA A 47 0.32 11.18 -2.14
N ALA A 48 0.94 10.25 -2.87
CA ALA A 48 1.15 8.88 -2.39
C ALA A 48 2.08 8.83 -1.17
N LEU A 49 3.21 9.55 -1.21
CA LEU A 49 4.19 9.55 -0.12
C LEU A 49 3.69 10.31 1.10
N TYR A 50 3.23 11.55 0.93
CA TYR A 50 2.92 12.42 2.06
C TYR A 50 1.46 12.32 2.47
N ASN A 51 0.52 12.51 1.54
CA ASN A 51 -0.89 12.65 1.91
C ASN A 51 -1.50 11.32 2.34
N ARG A 52 -1.30 10.25 1.57
CA ARG A 52 -1.94 8.95 1.84
C ARG A 52 -1.34 8.25 3.07
N ALA A 53 0.00 8.20 3.19
CA ALA A 53 0.64 7.61 4.38
C ALA A 53 0.38 8.44 5.66
N TRP A 54 0.35 9.78 5.55
CA TRP A 54 -0.07 10.65 6.65
C TRP A 54 -1.53 10.39 7.03
N ASN A 55 -2.43 10.24 6.06
CA ASN A 55 -3.84 10.01 6.33
C ASN A 55 -4.05 8.75 7.16
N VAL A 56 -3.47 7.61 6.75
CA VAL A 56 -3.52 6.35 7.52
C VAL A 56 -2.99 6.56 8.94
N SER A 57 -1.85 7.24 9.07
CA SER A 57 -1.23 7.48 10.38
C SER A 57 -2.11 8.36 11.29
N ASN A 58 -2.63 9.46 10.74
CA ASN A 58 -3.49 10.40 11.46
C ASN A 58 -4.83 9.76 11.85
N ARG A 59 -5.44 8.96 10.97
CA ARG A 59 -6.69 8.25 11.26
C ARG A 59 -6.53 7.25 12.39
N TYR A 60 -5.45 6.47 12.37
CA TYR A 60 -5.16 5.53 13.45
C TYR A 60 -4.84 6.24 14.78
N CYS A 61 -3.90 7.19 14.76
CA CYS A 61 -3.37 7.82 15.97
C CYS A 61 -4.32 8.83 16.61
N ASN A 62 -4.97 9.67 15.82
CA ASN A 62 -5.72 10.84 16.32
C ASN A 62 -7.24 10.66 16.25
N ILE A 63 -7.75 9.95 15.24
CA ILE A 63 -9.19 9.68 15.11
C ILE A 63 -9.57 8.41 15.90
N GLY A 64 -8.65 7.44 15.97
CA GLY A 64 -8.88 6.19 16.70
C GLY A 64 -9.46 5.07 15.82
N ASP A 65 -9.42 5.23 14.50
CA ASP A 65 -9.91 4.23 13.56
C ASP A 65 -9.20 2.86 13.75
N GLY A 66 -9.96 1.78 13.57
CA GLY A 66 -9.42 0.42 13.58
C GLY A 66 -8.67 0.09 12.30
N ILE A 67 -7.70 -0.82 12.37
CA ILE A 67 -6.86 -1.20 11.22
C ILE A 67 -7.66 -1.73 10.04
N ASP A 68 -8.72 -2.50 10.29
CA ASP A 68 -9.59 -3.04 9.24
C ASP A 68 -10.21 -1.94 8.37
N SER A 69 -10.50 -0.78 8.96
CA SER A 69 -11.05 0.38 8.22
C SER A 69 -9.99 1.16 7.42
N LEU A 70 -8.71 0.90 7.66
CA LEU A 70 -7.58 1.55 7.01
C LEU A 70 -6.93 0.69 5.92
N GLU A 71 -7.29 -0.59 5.83
CA GLU A 71 -6.77 -1.53 4.84
C GLU A 71 -6.89 -0.98 3.40
N GLY A 72 -8.07 -0.48 3.02
CA GLY A 72 -8.29 0.13 1.71
C GLY A 72 -7.39 1.33 1.41
N HIS A 73 -7.08 2.14 2.44
CA HIS A 73 -6.15 3.27 2.31
C HIS A 73 -4.72 2.80 2.09
N ILE A 74 -4.31 1.68 2.70
CA ILE A 74 -2.99 1.08 2.49
C ILE A 74 -2.88 0.52 1.05
N HIS A 75 -3.90 -0.19 0.56
CA HIS A 75 -3.95 -0.64 -0.83
C HIS A 75 -3.90 0.52 -1.84
N SER A 76 -4.59 1.63 -1.57
CA SER A 76 -4.54 2.85 -2.38
C SER A 76 -3.12 3.41 -2.53
N ILE A 77 -2.32 3.37 -1.45
CA ILE A 77 -0.90 3.76 -1.50
C ILE A 77 -0.15 2.86 -2.49
N TRP A 78 -0.31 1.54 -2.39
CA TRP A 78 0.39 0.58 -3.26
C TRP A 78 -0.07 0.67 -4.71
N HIS A 79 -1.37 0.85 -4.96
CA HIS A 79 -1.89 1.11 -6.30
C HIS A 79 -1.26 2.36 -6.92
N SER A 80 -1.07 3.43 -6.13
CA SER A 80 -0.39 4.64 -6.59
C SER A 80 1.05 4.34 -7.04
N TYR A 81 1.83 3.60 -6.24
CA TYR A 81 3.20 3.23 -6.61
C TYR A 81 3.25 2.30 -7.82
N TYR A 82 2.29 1.39 -7.98
CA TYR A 82 2.18 0.58 -9.20
C TYR A 82 2.00 1.46 -10.44
N GLN A 83 1.07 2.42 -10.39
CA GLN A 83 0.81 3.34 -11.51
C GLN A 83 2.01 4.24 -11.80
N LEU A 84 2.67 4.77 -10.77
CA LEU A 84 3.90 5.56 -10.92
C LEU A 84 5.03 4.72 -11.53
N ALA A 85 5.23 3.49 -11.05
CA ALA A 85 6.32 2.62 -11.49
C ALA A 85 6.22 2.23 -12.95
N ARG A 86 5.02 1.89 -13.46
CA ARG A 86 4.86 1.50 -14.86
C ARG A 86 5.00 2.68 -15.84
N HIS A 87 4.66 3.90 -15.43
CA HIS A 87 4.69 5.10 -16.28
C HIS A 87 5.97 5.93 -16.15
N THR A 88 6.83 5.63 -15.18
CA THR A 88 8.16 6.25 -15.04
C THR A 88 9.22 5.39 -15.72
N SER A 89 10.08 5.98 -16.55
CA SER A 89 11.15 5.23 -17.22
C SER A 89 12.14 4.63 -16.20
N HIS A 90 12.42 3.32 -16.32
CA HIS A 90 13.36 2.60 -15.44
C HIS A 90 14.79 3.14 -15.44
N GLU A 91 15.20 3.85 -16.49
CA GLU A 91 16.52 4.47 -16.62
C GLU A 91 16.60 5.84 -15.91
N SER A 92 15.45 6.41 -15.54
CA SER A 92 15.41 7.73 -14.91
C SER A 92 15.66 7.66 -13.41
N ALA A 93 16.31 8.68 -12.87
CA ALA A 93 16.47 8.83 -11.42
C ALA A 93 15.12 8.93 -10.68
N ASN A 94 14.06 9.40 -11.36
CA ASN A 94 12.71 9.45 -10.80
C ASN A 94 12.16 8.07 -10.47
N HIS A 95 12.54 7.05 -11.23
CA HIS A 95 12.15 5.68 -10.95
C HIS A 95 12.84 5.13 -9.70
N ASP A 96 14.10 5.51 -9.44
CA ASP A 96 14.79 5.16 -8.20
C ASP A 96 14.18 5.85 -6.98
N ARG A 97 13.70 7.09 -7.16
CA ARG A 97 12.99 7.83 -6.11
C ARG A 97 11.76 7.10 -5.61
N LEU A 98 11.01 6.39 -6.47
CA LEU A 98 9.85 5.60 -6.05
C LEU A 98 10.22 4.54 -5.01
N VAL A 99 11.36 3.87 -5.19
CA VAL A 99 11.86 2.87 -4.23
C VAL A 99 12.30 3.54 -2.93
N LEU A 100 12.96 4.69 -3.03
CA LEU A 100 13.34 5.49 -1.85
C LEU A 100 12.12 5.97 -1.06
N ASP A 101 11.01 6.27 -1.72
CA ASP A 101 9.79 6.69 -1.05
C ASP A 101 9.15 5.55 -0.26
N ILE A 102 9.15 4.32 -0.79
CA ILE A 102 8.75 3.14 -0.02
C ILE A 102 9.66 2.93 1.18
N LEU A 103 10.98 3.09 1.01
CA LEU A 103 11.94 3.04 2.12
C LEU A 103 11.67 4.12 3.17
N ARG A 104 11.22 5.31 2.77
CA ARG A 104 10.82 6.39 3.68
C ARG A 104 9.55 6.04 4.44
N ILE A 105 8.54 5.48 3.77
CA ILE A 105 7.33 4.98 4.45
C ILE A 105 7.72 3.93 5.48
N ARG A 106 8.64 3.01 5.14
CA ARG A 106 9.18 2.06 6.12
C ARG A 106 9.89 2.73 7.29
N GLY A 107 10.64 3.78 6.99
CA GLY A 107 11.37 4.59 7.96
C GLY A 107 10.46 5.36 8.95
N LEU A 108 9.14 5.41 8.74
CA LEU A 108 8.20 5.93 9.73
C LEU A 108 8.17 5.08 11.01
N GLY A 109 8.58 3.80 10.92
CA GLY A 109 8.60 2.89 12.05
C GLY A 109 7.20 2.46 12.48
N PRO A 110 7.07 1.71 13.59
CA PRO A 110 5.78 1.16 14.02
C PRO A 110 4.75 2.27 14.24
N LEU A 111 3.60 2.14 13.58
CA LEU A 111 2.48 3.05 13.80
C LEU A 111 1.84 2.74 15.15
N THR A 112 1.94 3.67 16.10
CA THR A 112 1.50 3.47 17.49
C THR A 112 0.55 4.56 17.97
N ARG A 113 -0.33 4.22 18.91
CA ARG A 113 -1.21 5.17 19.58
C ARG A 113 -1.29 4.88 21.08
N PRO A 114 -1.52 5.89 21.93
CA PRO A 114 -1.74 5.68 23.35
C PRO A 114 -3.07 4.94 23.56
N VAL A 115 -3.07 3.93 24.43
CA VAL A 115 -4.30 3.29 24.91
C VAL A 115 -4.92 4.13 26.02
N SER A 116 -6.24 4.31 26.00
CA SER A 116 -6.98 4.93 27.10
C SER A 116 -6.90 4.05 28.35
N GLY A 117 -6.05 4.40 29.32
CA GLY A 117 -5.90 3.70 30.60
C GLY A 117 -4.47 3.65 31.14
N CYS A 118 -4.23 2.78 32.13
CA CYS A 118 -2.95 2.65 32.80
C CYS A 118 -1.95 1.83 31.97
N TYR A 119 -1.23 2.53 31.09
CA TYR A 119 0.04 2.14 30.45
C TYR A 119 -0.03 1.04 29.38
N GLY A 120 -0.27 1.45 28.13
CA GLY A 120 -0.03 0.63 26.95
C GLY A 120 0.08 1.48 25.69
N LEU A 121 0.97 1.08 24.77
CA LEU A 121 0.96 1.54 23.39
C LEU A 121 0.25 0.47 22.56
N ASP A 122 -0.81 0.87 21.88
CA ASP A 122 -1.40 0.04 20.84
C ASP A 122 -0.56 0.23 19.57
N VAL A 123 -0.23 -0.88 18.91
CA VAL A 123 0.60 -0.89 17.71
C VAL A 123 -0.25 -1.45 16.58
N ALA A 124 -0.38 -0.67 15.52
CA ALA A 124 -1.11 -1.04 14.32
C ALA A 124 -0.52 -2.31 13.69
N ARG A 125 -1.33 -3.37 13.64
CA ARG A 125 -0.96 -4.66 13.05
C ARG A 125 -2.06 -5.16 12.13
N THR A 126 -1.65 -5.69 10.99
CA THR A 126 -2.48 -6.51 10.11
C THR A 126 -2.05 -7.97 10.25
N VAL A 127 -2.73 -8.88 9.54
CA VAL A 127 -2.31 -10.29 9.43
C VAL A 127 -0.94 -10.45 8.77
N GLU A 128 -0.47 -9.46 8.02
CA GLU A 128 0.82 -9.48 7.33
C GLU A 128 1.98 -8.85 8.12
N GLY A 129 1.69 -8.13 9.21
CA GLY A 129 2.73 -7.53 10.07
C GLY A 129 2.36 -6.17 10.66
N MET A 130 3.35 -5.46 11.18
CA MET A 130 3.21 -4.11 11.71
C MET A 130 3.12 -3.10 10.57
N VAL A 131 2.14 -2.19 10.67
CA VAL A 131 1.95 -1.11 9.70
C VAL A 131 3.20 -0.22 9.70
N TRP A 132 3.63 0.16 8.49
CA TRP A 132 4.89 0.84 8.15
C TRP A 132 6.17 0.05 8.38
N THR A 133 6.31 -0.78 9.42
CA THR A 133 7.56 -1.54 9.59
C THR A 133 7.70 -2.69 8.61
N ASP A 134 6.62 -3.47 8.43
CA ASP A 134 6.59 -4.65 7.57
C ASP A 134 5.95 -4.37 6.20
N LEU A 135 5.40 -3.15 6.02
CA LEU A 135 4.70 -2.70 4.81
C LEU A 135 3.66 -3.74 4.34
N PRO A 136 2.61 -3.98 5.14
CA PRO A 136 1.60 -4.97 4.80
C PRO A 136 0.98 -4.69 3.43
N PHE A 137 0.63 -5.75 2.72
CA PHE A 137 0.03 -5.78 1.40
C PHE A 137 0.94 -5.37 0.24
N LEU A 138 2.09 -4.72 0.47
CA LEU A 138 2.94 -4.24 -0.62
C LEU A 138 3.35 -5.37 -1.57
N ALA A 139 3.89 -6.47 -1.04
CA ALA A 139 4.29 -7.60 -1.88
C ALA A 139 3.09 -8.28 -2.55
N THR A 140 2.01 -8.51 -1.79
CA THR A 140 0.78 -9.15 -2.26
C THR A 140 0.14 -8.36 -3.40
N ASP A 141 0.01 -7.04 -3.25
CA ASP A 141 -0.55 -6.15 -4.25
C ASP A 141 0.30 -6.07 -5.50
N MET A 142 1.62 -5.93 -5.35
CA MET A 142 2.52 -5.88 -6.51
C MET A 142 2.46 -7.18 -7.34
N ILE A 143 2.35 -8.34 -6.69
CA ILE A 143 2.15 -9.63 -7.36
C ILE A 143 0.80 -9.65 -8.06
N LYS A 144 -0.26 -9.25 -7.36
CA LYS A 144 -1.61 -9.22 -7.91
C LYS A 144 -1.69 -8.31 -9.13
N PHE A 145 -1.16 -7.10 -9.05
CA PHE A 145 -1.11 -6.17 -10.17
C PHE A 145 -0.32 -6.73 -11.34
N TRP A 146 0.81 -7.40 -11.09
CA TRP A 146 1.56 -8.08 -12.13
C TRP A 146 0.75 -9.19 -12.80
N ILE A 147 0.18 -10.11 -12.03
CA ILE A 147 -0.59 -11.24 -12.57
C ILE A 147 -1.80 -10.75 -13.38
N ASP A 148 -2.56 -9.81 -12.82
CA ASP A 148 -3.83 -9.35 -13.38
C ASP A 148 -3.61 -8.44 -14.61
N ASN A 149 -2.51 -7.67 -14.65
CA ASN A 149 -2.31 -6.64 -15.67
C ASN A 149 -1.10 -6.85 -16.59
N CYS A 150 -0.22 -7.84 -16.37
CA CYS A 150 0.97 -8.00 -17.22
C CYS A 150 0.64 -8.21 -18.70
N ALA A 151 -0.38 -9.02 -19.03
CA ALA A 151 -0.75 -9.29 -20.41
C ALA A 151 -1.17 -8.05 -21.22
N PRO A 152 -2.07 -7.16 -20.72
CA PRO A 152 -2.46 -5.94 -21.44
C PRO A 152 -1.42 -4.82 -21.44
N LEU A 153 -0.36 -4.90 -20.63
CA LEU A 153 0.65 -3.84 -20.56
C LEU A 153 1.56 -3.80 -21.81
N SER A 154 1.86 -2.57 -22.26
CA SER A 154 2.89 -2.35 -23.28
C SER A 154 4.25 -2.88 -22.82
N SER A 155 5.14 -3.23 -23.76
CA SER A 155 6.49 -3.71 -23.42
C SER A 155 7.28 -2.71 -22.58
N ALA A 156 7.11 -1.40 -22.81
CA ALA A 156 7.73 -0.34 -22.01
C ALA A 156 7.19 -0.33 -20.57
N HIS A 157 5.88 -0.39 -20.39
CA HIS A 157 5.28 -0.43 -19.05
C HIS A 157 5.67 -1.68 -18.26
N ARG A 158 5.71 -2.85 -18.93
CA ARG A 158 6.18 -4.10 -18.32
C ARG A 158 7.63 -4.01 -17.89
N LEU A 159 8.50 -3.44 -18.73
CA LEU A 159 9.91 -3.26 -18.40
C LEU A 159 10.09 -2.33 -17.20
N ASN A 160 9.42 -1.16 -17.22
CA ASN A 160 9.48 -0.21 -16.12
C ASN A 160 9.03 -0.87 -14.80
N PHE A 161 7.87 -1.52 -14.81
CA PHE A 161 7.36 -2.15 -13.60
C PHE A 161 8.23 -3.33 -13.13
N ALA A 162 8.75 -4.17 -14.03
CA ALA A 162 9.67 -5.24 -13.66
C ALA A 162 10.97 -4.70 -13.05
N SER A 163 11.52 -3.63 -13.61
CA SER A 163 12.70 -2.95 -13.06
C SER A 163 12.41 -2.37 -11.67
N PHE A 164 11.21 -1.83 -11.44
CA PHE A 164 10.80 -1.35 -10.12
C PHE A 164 10.78 -2.47 -9.08
N LEU A 165 10.15 -3.60 -9.42
CA LEU A 165 10.10 -4.77 -8.53
C LEU A 165 11.49 -5.32 -8.24
N ALA A 166 12.37 -5.37 -9.24
CA ALA A 166 13.76 -5.81 -9.06
C ALA A 166 14.54 -4.87 -8.13
N LYS A 167 14.41 -3.55 -8.31
CA LYS A 167 15.05 -2.56 -7.42
C LYS A 167 14.49 -2.64 -6.00
N LEU A 168 13.18 -2.84 -5.84
CA LEU A 168 12.56 -3.04 -4.53
C LEU A 168 13.05 -4.33 -3.85
N ALA A 169 13.20 -5.43 -4.61
CA ALA A 169 13.77 -6.69 -4.12
C ALA A 169 15.16 -6.49 -3.51
N TRP A 170 16.00 -5.71 -4.21
CA TRP A 170 17.36 -5.42 -3.80
C TRP A 170 17.43 -4.68 -2.46
N THR A 171 16.42 -3.86 -2.12
CA THR A 171 16.36 -3.15 -0.83
C THR A 171 15.96 -4.03 0.36
N ARG A 172 15.52 -5.28 0.12
CA ARG A 172 15.07 -6.24 1.15
C ARG A 172 13.95 -5.69 2.04
N VAL A 173 13.16 -4.75 1.52
CA VAL A 173 12.11 -4.04 2.26
C VAL A 173 10.96 -4.95 2.73
N CYS A 174 10.68 -6.05 2.02
CA CYS A 174 9.69 -7.05 2.43
C CYS A 174 10.27 -8.48 2.53
N ASN A 175 11.55 -8.62 2.92
CA ASN A 175 12.24 -9.92 3.05
C ASN A 175 12.04 -10.84 1.81
N ASP A 176 12.02 -12.16 2.00
CA ASP A 176 12.00 -13.18 0.95
C ASP A 176 10.74 -13.15 0.05
N ARG A 177 9.68 -12.44 0.44
CA ARG A 177 8.44 -12.33 -0.35
C ARG A 177 8.66 -11.62 -1.68
N ILE A 178 9.55 -10.63 -1.74
CA ILE A 178 9.88 -9.95 -3.02
C ILE A 178 10.89 -10.77 -3.84
N CYS A 179 11.71 -11.62 -3.21
CA CYS A 179 12.55 -12.57 -3.94
C CYS A 179 11.71 -13.58 -4.75
N GLN A 180 10.52 -13.96 -4.26
CA GLN A 180 9.55 -14.76 -5.04
C GLN A 180 9.06 -13.98 -6.27
N ILE A 181 8.87 -12.67 -6.17
CA ILE A 181 8.51 -11.80 -7.30
C ILE A 181 9.61 -11.84 -8.36
N ALA A 182 10.88 -11.71 -7.95
CA ALA A 182 12.01 -11.83 -8.87
C ALA A 182 12.03 -13.18 -9.59
N LEU A 183 11.75 -14.29 -8.90
CA LEU A 183 11.68 -15.63 -9.48
C LEU A 183 10.52 -15.78 -10.47
N ILE A 184 9.34 -15.22 -10.19
CA ILE A 184 8.19 -15.19 -11.11
C ILE A 184 8.52 -14.37 -12.36
N LEU A 185 9.17 -13.22 -12.19
CA LEU A 185 9.63 -12.37 -13.29
C LEU A 185 10.67 -13.08 -14.16
N PHE A 186 11.65 -13.75 -13.55
CA PHE A 186 12.66 -14.54 -14.27
C PHE A 186 12.02 -15.70 -15.03
N ARG A 187 11.09 -16.43 -14.40
CA ARG A 187 10.35 -17.52 -15.04
C ARG A 187 9.63 -17.03 -16.31
N GLN A 188 8.88 -15.95 -16.22
CA GLN A 188 8.14 -15.41 -17.37
C GLN A 188 9.04 -14.85 -18.47
N LYS A 189 10.22 -14.33 -18.12
CA LYS A 189 11.21 -13.84 -19.11
C LYS A 189 12.03 -14.95 -19.76
N LEU A 190 12.22 -16.09 -19.09
CA LEU A 190 13.05 -17.21 -19.57
C LEU A 190 12.24 -18.34 -20.23
N GLU A 191 10.98 -18.56 -19.84
CA GLU A 191 10.12 -19.63 -20.39
C GLU A 191 9.31 -19.19 -21.63
N VAL A 192 9.19 -17.88 -21.88
CA VAL A 192 8.47 -17.32 -23.05
C VAL A 192 9.46 -16.74 -24.09
N GLY A 193 10.67 -17.29 -24.13
CA GLY A 193 11.70 -17.00 -25.15
C GLY A 193 11.50 -17.82 -26.42
#